data_AF-A0A8H4PP85-F1
#
_entry.id   AF-A0A8H4PP85-F1
#
_cell.length_a   1.000
_cell.length_b   1.000
_cell.length_c   1.000
_cell.angle_alpha   90.00
_cell.angle_beta   90.00
_cell.angle_gamma   90.00
#
_symmetry.space_group_name_H-M   'P 1'
#
loop_
_entity.id
_entity.type
_entity.pdbx_description
1 polymer ?
#
loop_
_entity_poly.entity_id
_entity_poly.type
_entity_poly.pdbx_seq_one_letter_code
_entity_poly.pdbx_strand_id
1 'polypeptide(L)'
;MPPAPSGRQPLTWADMERALTTLDAEIAKSDLLMSVAPLRLISVGGSLAVRVCFNREASYDIDCLLDPNVAAAADYAEEFKAVVSTVAHKGGFAMDWLNQQVELFVARSRRVGLFLESVQQGVIVYNGVNVVIYAGRLDWALERKMRRVAHARSRRGVKDVDVPDAAALVRLMRAPGDPPVSFQYIRELNLNGFDVPPSDEAIVEVAEYYAQAYGEVGIADMVRDAETGRWKYKGIDKEWVWC
;
A
#
# COMPACT_ATOMS: atom_id res chain seq x y z
N MET A 1 -2.74 -15.37 -16.68
CA MET A 1 -3.77 -14.75 -15.82
C MET A 1 -4.61 -15.88 -15.21
N PRO A 2 -4.94 -15.91 -13.92
CA PRO A 2 -6.09 -16.69 -13.46
C PRO A 2 -7.37 -16.07 -14.04
N PRO A 3 -8.43 -16.86 -14.29
CA PRO A 3 -9.73 -16.29 -14.64
C PRO A 3 -10.25 -15.49 -13.45
N ALA A 4 -10.66 -14.25 -13.70
CA ALA A 4 -11.36 -13.45 -12.70
C ALA A 4 -12.58 -14.22 -12.18
N PRO A 5 -12.96 -14.08 -10.90
CA PRO A 5 -14.29 -14.49 -10.47
C PRO A 5 -15.30 -13.85 -11.44
N SER A 6 -16.14 -14.70 -12.03
CA SER A 6 -16.99 -14.45 -13.20
C SER A 6 -17.36 -12.97 -13.39
N GLY A 7 -16.75 -12.31 -14.38
CA GLY A 7 -17.18 -11.00 -14.90
C GLY A 7 -16.50 -9.75 -14.35
N ARG A 8 -15.66 -9.82 -13.30
CA ARG A 8 -14.99 -8.62 -12.77
C ARG A 8 -13.74 -8.27 -13.58
N GLN A 9 -13.74 -7.11 -14.24
CA GLN A 9 -12.57 -6.62 -14.97
C GLN A 9 -11.56 -5.95 -14.02
N PRO A 10 -10.25 -6.22 -14.15
CA PRO A 10 -9.24 -5.52 -13.39
C PRO A 10 -9.05 -4.09 -13.93
N LEU A 11 -8.84 -3.14 -13.02
CA LEU A 11 -8.55 -1.75 -13.29
C LEU A 11 -7.06 -1.57 -13.61
N THR A 12 -6.77 -1.14 -14.83
CA THR A 12 -5.42 -0.67 -15.20
C THR A 12 -5.12 0.70 -14.60
N TRP A 13 -3.88 1.18 -14.75
CA TRP A 13 -3.54 2.56 -14.41
C TRP A 13 -4.50 3.57 -15.06
N ALA A 14 -4.79 3.41 -16.35
CA ALA A 14 -5.67 4.31 -17.10
C ALA A 14 -7.13 4.24 -16.63
N ASP A 15 -7.60 3.06 -16.21
CA ASP A 15 -8.93 2.91 -15.64
C ASP A 15 -9.02 3.59 -14.27
N MET A 16 -8.02 3.43 -13.42
CA MET A 16 -7.96 4.13 -12.13
C MET A 16 -7.88 5.64 -12.33
N GLU A 17 -7.09 6.13 -13.28
CA GLU A 17 -7.00 7.56 -13.58
C GLU A 17 -8.34 8.14 -14.05
N ARG A 18 -9.03 7.44 -14.95
CA ARG A 18 -10.36 7.84 -15.43
C ARG A 18 -11.38 7.81 -14.29
N ALA A 19 -11.38 6.77 -13.47
CA ALA A 19 -12.31 6.63 -12.34
C ALA A 19 -12.11 7.72 -11.29
N LEU A 20 -10.85 8.00 -10.90
CA LEU A 20 -10.52 8.99 -9.88
C LEU A 20 -10.73 10.43 -10.38
N THR A 21 -10.46 10.72 -11.66
CA THR A 21 -10.82 12.01 -12.27
C THR A 21 -12.33 12.23 -12.31
N THR A 22 -13.09 11.17 -12.60
CA THR A 22 -14.55 11.24 -12.56
C THR A 22 -15.04 11.43 -11.13
N LEU A 23 -14.44 10.74 -10.16
CA LEU A 23 -14.73 10.93 -8.73
C LEU A 23 -14.50 12.37 -8.28
N ASP A 24 -13.35 12.95 -8.62
CA ASP A 24 -13.01 14.34 -8.32
C ASP A 24 -14.07 15.31 -8.85
N ALA A 25 -14.53 15.10 -10.10
CA ALA A 25 -15.56 15.92 -10.72
C ALA A 25 -16.98 15.69 -10.16
N GLU A 26 -17.29 14.49 -9.66
CA GLU A 26 -18.58 14.21 -9.01
C GLU A 26 -18.63 14.77 -7.59
N ILE A 27 -17.51 14.76 -6.85
CA ILE A 27 -17.40 15.42 -5.54
C ILE A 27 -17.70 16.92 -5.67
N ALA A 28 -17.21 17.57 -6.73
CA ALA A 28 -17.48 18.99 -7.02
C ALA A 28 -18.97 19.36 -7.12
N LYS A 29 -19.85 18.37 -7.32
CA LYS A 29 -21.31 18.57 -7.47
C LYS A 29 -22.07 18.42 -6.16
N SER A 30 -21.41 17.95 -5.10
CA SER A 30 -22.01 17.75 -3.80
C SER A 30 -21.64 18.91 -2.87
N ASP A 31 -22.62 19.79 -2.58
CA ASP A 31 -22.42 20.90 -1.65
C ASP A 31 -21.92 20.41 -0.27
N LEU A 32 -22.41 19.24 0.16
CA LEU A 32 -22.01 18.62 1.42
C LEU A 32 -20.52 18.23 1.39
N LEU A 33 -20.07 17.45 0.41
CA LEU A 33 -18.66 17.05 0.34
C LEU A 33 -17.73 18.24 0.07
N MET A 34 -18.20 19.24 -0.69
CA MET A 34 -17.43 20.45 -0.96
C MET A 34 -17.17 21.29 0.29
N SER A 35 -18.01 21.20 1.33
CA SER A 35 -17.77 21.89 2.61
C SER A 35 -16.54 21.39 3.37
N VAL A 36 -16.03 20.20 3.02
CA VAL A 36 -14.84 19.56 3.62
C VAL A 36 -13.77 19.19 2.58
N ALA A 37 -13.92 19.69 1.35
CA ALA A 37 -12.97 19.45 0.28
C ALA A 37 -11.63 20.20 0.52
N PRO A 38 -10.49 19.67 0.03
CA PRO A 38 -10.37 18.38 -0.64
C PRO A 38 -10.54 17.21 0.35
N LEU A 39 -11.33 16.21 -0.06
CA LEU A 39 -11.42 14.95 0.67
C LEU A 39 -10.07 14.25 0.63
N ARG A 40 -9.66 13.70 1.77
CA ARG A 40 -8.39 13.00 1.90
C ARG A 40 -8.64 11.53 2.19
N LEU A 41 -7.97 10.68 1.43
CA LEU A 41 -7.97 9.23 1.63
C LEU A 41 -6.53 8.73 1.73
N ILE A 42 -6.35 7.59 2.36
CA ILE A 42 -5.14 6.78 2.20
C ILE A 42 -5.50 5.49 1.47
N SER A 43 -4.61 4.98 0.63
CA SER A 43 -4.81 3.72 -0.10
C SER A 43 -3.58 2.82 0.02
N VAL A 44 -3.81 1.51 0.03
CA VAL A 44 -2.75 0.49 0.11
C VAL A 44 -3.05 -0.67 -0.83
N GLY A 45 -2.07 -1.55 -1.04
CA GLY A 45 -2.26 -2.78 -1.80
C GLY A 45 -2.16 -2.56 -3.31
N GLY A 46 -3.08 -3.15 -4.06
CA GLY A 46 -2.96 -3.23 -5.52
C GLY A 46 -3.00 -1.89 -6.24
N SER A 47 -3.76 -0.92 -5.74
CA SER A 47 -3.77 0.46 -6.26
C SER A 47 -2.39 1.12 -6.19
N LEU A 48 -1.69 0.93 -5.07
CA LEU A 48 -0.33 1.42 -4.86
C LEU A 48 0.67 0.74 -5.81
N ALA A 49 0.53 -0.58 -5.97
CA ALA A 49 1.35 -1.37 -6.90
C ALA A 49 1.22 -0.92 -8.37
N VAL A 50 0.00 -0.53 -8.78
CA VAL A 50 -0.28 -0.05 -10.13
C VAL A 50 0.12 1.42 -10.32
N ARG A 51 -0.26 2.31 -9.39
CA ARG A 51 -0.15 3.76 -9.58
C ARG A 51 1.17 4.38 -9.14
N VAL A 52 1.87 3.76 -8.19
CA VAL A 52 3.08 4.36 -7.58
C VAL A 52 4.30 3.47 -7.80
N CYS A 53 4.18 2.18 -7.52
CA CYS A 53 5.30 1.26 -7.67
C CYS A 53 5.51 0.79 -9.12
N PHE A 54 4.46 0.89 -9.95
CA PHE A 54 4.43 0.44 -11.35
C PHE A 54 4.91 -1.03 -11.54
N ASN A 55 4.73 -1.87 -10.51
CA ASN A 55 5.14 -3.28 -10.55
C ASN A 55 3.99 -4.21 -10.97
N ARG A 56 2.80 -3.66 -11.20
CA ARG A 56 1.61 -4.37 -11.71
C ARG A 56 0.93 -3.57 -12.81
N GLU A 57 0.39 -4.28 -13.80
CA GLU A 57 -0.42 -3.68 -14.87
C GLU A 57 -1.83 -3.29 -14.39
N ALA A 58 -2.39 -4.05 -13.44
CA ALA A 58 -3.77 -3.85 -12.97
C ALA A 58 -4.05 -4.41 -11.55
N SER A 59 -5.11 -3.88 -10.93
CA SER A 59 -5.70 -4.32 -9.64
C SER A 59 -7.23 -4.40 -9.76
N TYR A 60 -7.93 -5.13 -8.89
CA TYR A 60 -9.38 -5.29 -9.01
C TYR A 60 -10.19 -4.14 -8.36
N ASP A 61 -9.55 -3.35 -7.50
CA ASP A 61 -10.12 -2.27 -6.72
C ASP A 61 -9.02 -1.36 -6.15
N ILE A 62 -9.49 -0.29 -5.51
CA ILE A 62 -8.76 0.67 -4.70
C ILE A 62 -9.27 0.55 -3.27
N ASP A 63 -8.54 -0.19 -2.44
CA ASP A 63 -8.79 -0.23 -1.00
C ASP A 63 -8.33 1.10 -0.37
N CYS A 64 -9.20 1.73 0.40
CA CYS A 64 -8.90 3.02 1.02
C CYS A 64 -9.39 3.12 2.47
N LEU A 65 -8.92 4.16 3.14
CA LEU A 65 -9.45 4.69 4.39
C LEU A 65 -9.70 6.18 4.16
N LEU A 66 -10.96 6.60 4.27
CA LEU A 66 -11.35 8.01 4.26
C LEU A 66 -10.88 8.69 5.55
N ASP A 67 -10.63 10.00 5.53
CA ASP A 67 -10.34 10.80 6.73
C ASP A 67 -11.29 10.37 7.87
N PRO A 68 -10.76 9.80 8.97
CA PRO A 68 -11.60 9.23 10.02
C PRO A 68 -12.59 10.22 10.64
N ASN A 69 -12.32 11.53 10.58
CA ASN A 69 -13.27 12.55 11.05
C ASN A 69 -14.45 12.71 10.09
N VAL A 70 -14.19 12.66 8.79
CA VAL A 70 -15.25 12.69 7.76
C VAL A 70 -16.04 11.38 7.79
N ALA A 71 -15.35 10.24 7.89
CA ALA A 71 -15.98 8.92 7.95
C ALA A 71 -16.85 8.71 9.21
N ALA A 72 -16.55 9.42 10.31
CA ALA A 72 -17.35 9.36 11.54
C ALA A 72 -18.69 10.11 11.44
N ALA A 73 -18.84 11.03 10.48
CA ALA A 73 -20.07 11.77 10.25
C ALA A 73 -20.91 11.08 9.18
N ALA A 74 -22.05 10.51 9.59
CA ALA A 74 -22.88 9.62 8.76
C ALA A 74 -23.26 10.25 7.42
N ASP A 75 -23.74 11.50 7.43
CA ASP A 75 -24.17 12.21 6.21
C ASP A 75 -23.03 12.32 5.18
N TYR A 76 -21.81 12.63 5.61
CA TYR A 76 -20.65 12.70 4.73
C TYR A 76 -20.23 11.32 4.20
N ALA A 77 -20.27 10.29 5.07
CA ALA A 77 -19.92 8.93 4.68
C ALA A 77 -20.91 8.34 3.67
N GLU A 78 -22.21 8.58 3.87
CA GLU A 78 -23.27 8.15 2.96
C GLU A 78 -23.20 8.87 1.62
N GLU A 79 -23.01 10.19 1.64
CA GLU A 79 -22.84 11.00 0.42
C GLU A 79 -21.59 10.58 -0.37
N PHE A 80 -20.46 10.37 0.31
CA PHE A 80 -19.25 9.86 -0.34
C PHE A 80 -19.49 8.50 -1.02
N LYS A 81 -20.20 7.58 -0.34
CA LYS A 81 -20.56 6.28 -0.91
C LYS A 81 -21.50 6.40 -2.12
N ALA A 82 -22.44 7.34 -2.08
CA ALA A 82 -23.34 7.63 -3.20
C ALA A 82 -22.58 8.16 -4.43
N VAL A 83 -21.62 9.07 -4.21
CA VAL A 83 -20.74 9.59 -5.26
C VAL A 83 -19.86 8.48 -5.86
N VAL A 84 -19.24 7.63 -5.04
CA VAL A 84 -18.45 6.47 -5.50
C VAL A 84 -19.29 5.50 -6.34
N SER A 85 -20.55 5.26 -5.93
CA SER A 85 -21.51 4.43 -6.67
C SER A 85 -21.89 5.06 -8.01
N THR A 86 -22.06 6.38 -8.06
CA THR A 86 -22.34 7.13 -9.29
C THR A 86 -21.20 6.99 -10.30
N VAL A 87 -19.95 7.09 -9.84
CA VAL A 87 -18.76 6.88 -10.68
C VAL A 87 -18.71 5.45 -11.22
N ALA A 88 -19.04 4.45 -10.38
CA ALA A 88 -19.09 3.05 -10.79
C ALA A 88 -20.07 2.86 -11.95
N HIS A 89 -21.28 3.41 -11.84
CA HIS A 89 -22.29 3.35 -12.90
C HIS A 89 -21.86 4.07 -14.17
N LYS A 90 -21.30 5.29 -14.05
CA LYS A 90 -20.83 6.07 -15.21
C LYS A 90 -19.69 5.41 -15.96
N GLY A 91 -18.78 4.77 -15.24
CA GLY A 91 -17.57 4.17 -15.80
C GLY A 91 -17.69 2.68 -16.14
N GLY A 92 -18.81 2.03 -15.79
CA GLY A 92 -18.98 0.58 -15.95
C GLY A 92 -18.06 -0.24 -15.02
N PHE A 93 -17.70 0.31 -13.86
CA PHE A 93 -16.83 -0.36 -12.89
C PHE A 93 -17.62 -1.24 -11.93
N ALA A 94 -16.94 -2.16 -11.25
CA ALA A 94 -17.52 -2.87 -10.12
C ALA A 94 -17.98 -1.89 -9.03
N MET A 95 -19.10 -2.15 -8.35
CA MET A 95 -19.64 -1.24 -7.34
C MET A 95 -18.69 -1.00 -6.15
N ASP A 96 -17.75 -1.92 -5.93
CA ASP A 96 -16.70 -1.88 -4.91
C ASP A 96 -15.32 -1.51 -5.48
N TRP A 97 -15.26 -0.86 -6.65
CA TRP A 97 -14.02 -0.41 -7.29
C TRP A 97 -13.17 0.50 -6.39
N LEU A 98 -13.82 1.27 -5.52
CA LEU A 98 -13.21 2.01 -4.42
C LEU A 98 -14.00 1.70 -3.16
N ASN A 99 -13.32 1.17 -2.14
CA ASN A 99 -13.99 0.63 -0.96
C ASN A 99 -13.18 0.93 0.32
N GLN A 100 -13.81 0.80 1.49
CA GLN A 100 -13.18 1.09 2.78
C GLN A 100 -12.58 -0.15 3.48
N GLN A 101 -12.16 -1.19 2.73
CA GLN A 101 -11.68 -2.46 3.31
C GLN A 101 -10.41 -2.31 4.14
N VAL A 102 -9.65 -1.22 4.01
CA VAL A 102 -8.51 -0.92 4.91
C VAL A 102 -8.93 -0.99 6.38
N GLU A 103 -10.14 -0.56 6.69
CA GLU A 103 -10.70 -0.58 8.04
C GLU A 103 -10.77 -1.96 8.69
N LEU A 104 -10.85 -3.02 7.89
CA LEU A 104 -10.91 -4.41 8.36
C LEU A 104 -9.57 -4.89 8.92
N PHE A 105 -8.47 -4.23 8.55
CA PHE A 105 -7.11 -4.65 8.89
C PHE A 105 -6.43 -3.75 9.93
N VAL A 106 -7.13 -2.70 10.38
CA VAL A 106 -6.59 -1.69 11.30
C VAL A 106 -7.53 -1.55 12.49
N ALA A 107 -6.99 -1.78 13.69
CA ALA A 107 -7.71 -1.55 14.92
C ALA A 107 -8.26 -0.11 14.96
N ARG A 108 -9.51 0.06 15.41
CA ARG A 108 -10.21 1.37 15.38
C ARG A 108 -9.38 2.49 16.03
N SER A 109 -8.71 2.19 17.14
CA SER A 109 -7.84 3.14 17.87
C SER A 109 -6.59 3.57 17.10
N ARG A 110 -6.17 2.82 16.08
CA ARG A 110 -4.97 3.10 15.26
C ARG A 110 -5.27 3.85 13.96
N ARG A 111 -6.53 3.90 13.53
CA ARG A 111 -6.92 4.46 12.22
C ARG A 111 -6.54 5.94 12.06
N VAL A 112 -6.77 6.76 13.09
CA VAL A 112 -6.41 8.19 13.06
C VAL A 112 -4.90 8.38 12.94
N GLY A 113 -4.12 7.66 13.76
CA GLY A 113 -2.65 7.73 13.70
C GLY A 113 -2.12 7.30 12.33
N LEU A 114 -2.55 6.12 11.85
CA LEU A 114 -2.19 5.62 10.53
C LEU A 114 -2.53 6.63 9.43
N PHE A 115 -3.72 7.22 9.46
CA PHE A 115 -4.14 8.21 8.47
C PHE A 115 -3.24 9.44 8.47
N LEU A 116 -3.06 10.08 9.63
CA LEU A 116 -2.26 11.31 9.75
C LEU A 116 -0.80 11.08 9.35
N GLU A 117 -0.21 9.98 9.78
CA GLU A 117 1.17 9.62 9.45
C GLU A 117 1.35 9.30 7.96
N SER A 118 0.34 8.69 7.33
CA SER A 118 0.34 8.45 5.88
C SER A 118 0.25 9.76 5.08
N VAL A 119 -0.57 10.70 5.53
CA VAL A 119 -0.64 12.05 4.94
C VAL A 119 0.68 12.79 5.14
N GLN A 120 1.30 12.69 6.32
CA GLN A 120 2.60 13.29 6.62
C GLN A 120 3.73 12.68 5.78
N GLN A 121 3.69 11.37 5.50
CA GLN A 121 4.63 10.71 4.59
C GLN A 121 4.56 11.29 3.17
N GLY A 122 3.41 11.82 2.75
CA GLY A 122 3.30 12.66 1.54
C GLY A 122 3.44 11.93 0.21
N VAL A 123 3.45 10.59 0.19
CA VAL A 123 3.47 9.83 -1.06
C VAL A 123 2.08 9.86 -1.68
N ILE A 124 1.94 10.48 -2.85
CA ILE A 124 0.65 10.69 -3.52
C ILE A 124 0.34 9.55 -4.49
N VAL A 125 -0.85 8.96 -4.36
CA VAL A 125 -1.42 8.00 -5.31
C VAL A 125 -2.24 8.74 -6.37
N TYR A 126 -3.02 9.74 -5.98
CA TYR A 126 -3.82 10.60 -6.86
C TYR A 126 -3.96 12.01 -6.28
N ASN A 127 -3.88 13.02 -7.15
CA ASN A 127 -3.95 14.43 -6.78
C ASN A 127 -5.02 15.15 -7.64
N GLY A 128 -6.25 15.17 -7.15
CA GLY A 128 -7.35 15.94 -7.71
C GLY A 128 -7.54 17.29 -7.03
N VAL A 129 -8.51 18.07 -7.49
CA VAL A 129 -8.88 19.37 -6.88
C VAL A 129 -9.72 19.16 -5.62
N ASN A 130 -10.61 18.17 -5.64
CA ASN A 130 -11.60 17.88 -4.63
C ASN A 130 -11.32 16.58 -3.86
N VAL A 131 -10.41 15.72 -4.37
CA VAL A 131 -9.95 14.53 -3.68
C VAL A 131 -8.45 14.29 -3.83
N VAL A 132 -7.79 13.98 -2.72
CA VAL A 132 -6.38 13.58 -2.69
C VAL A 132 -6.28 12.21 -2.03
N ILE A 133 -5.58 11.29 -2.71
CA ILE A 133 -5.32 9.94 -2.19
C ILE A 133 -3.83 9.81 -1.93
N TYR A 134 -3.46 9.59 -0.67
CA TYR A 134 -2.11 9.29 -0.23
C TYR A 134 -1.87 7.78 -0.22
N ALA A 135 -0.63 7.35 -0.35
CA ALA A 135 -0.26 6.00 0.02
C ALA A 135 -0.38 5.85 1.53
N GLY A 136 -0.95 4.75 2.00
CA GLY A 136 -0.83 4.38 3.40
C GLY A 136 0.65 4.25 3.81
N ARG A 137 0.93 4.46 5.10
CA ARG A 137 2.27 4.36 5.69
C ARG A 137 2.98 3.10 5.17
N LEU A 138 4.13 3.27 4.53
CA LEU A 138 4.73 2.23 3.69
C LEU A 138 5.20 1.03 4.51
N ASP A 139 5.66 1.27 5.73
CA ASP A 139 6.05 0.25 6.69
C ASP A 139 4.87 -0.68 7.05
N TRP A 140 3.68 -0.13 7.25
CA TRP A 140 2.47 -0.89 7.50
C TRP A 140 1.96 -1.60 6.24
N ALA A 141 2.08 -0.96 5.08
CA ALA A 141 1.79 -1.63 3.81
C ALA A 141 2.71 -2.84 3.59
N LEU A 142 4.01 -2.69 3.92
CA LEU A 142 5.03 -3.73 3.85
C LEU A 142 4.72 -4.85 4.86
N GLU A 143 4.41 -4.50 6.10
CA GLU A 143 4.00 -5.44 7.16
C GLU A 143 2.89 -6.37 6.66
N ARG A 144 1.83 -5.81 6.06
CA ARG A 144 0.70 -6.60 5.53
C ARG A 144 1.10 -7.52 4.39
N LYS A 145 2.02 -7.09 3.53
CA LYS A 145 2.53 -7.91 2.43
C LYS A 145 3.37 -9.07 2.97
N MET A 146 4.29 -8.79 3.88
CA MET A 146 5.13 -9.79 4.54
C MET A 146 4.31 -10.87 5.26
N ARG A 147 3.25 -10.47 5.99
CA ARG A 147 2.33 -11.42 6.63
C ARG A 147 1.61 -12.30 5.60
N ARG A 148 1.20 -11.75 4.45
CA ARG A 148 0.58 -12.56 3.39
C ARG A 148 1.55 -13.54 2.76
N VAL A 149 2.81 -13.15 2.51
CA VAL A 149 3.87 -14.06 2.05
C VAL A 149 4.09 -15.21 3.05
N ALA A 150 4.23 -14.88 4.34
CA ALA A 150 4.42 -15.87 5.40
C ALA A 150 3.27 -16.91 5.47
N HIS A 151 2.03 -16.48 5.21
CA HIS A 151 0.86 -17.36 5.25
C HIS A 151 0.48 -17.98 3.89
N ALA A 152 1.06 -17.52 2.77
CA ALA A 152 0.75 -18.00 1.42
C ALA A 152 1.07 -19.49 1.23
N ARG A 153 2.08 -20.02 1.94
CA ARG A 153 2.48 -21.44 1.88
C ARG A 153 1.37 -22.42 2.31
N SER A 154 0.39 -21.96 3.09
CA SER A 154 -0.81 -22.75 3.44
C SER A 154 -1.95 -22.70 2.40
N ARG A 155 -1.87 -21.78 1.41
CA ARG A 155 -2.90 -21.51 0.39
C ARG A 155 -2.43 -21.84 -1.04
N ARG A 156 -1.76 -22.99 -1.22
CA ARG A 156 -1.21 -23.45 -2.51
C ARG A 156 -2.28 -23.37 -3.61
N GLY A 157 -2.15 -22.39 -4.50
CA GLY A 157 -3.03 -22.24 -5.67
C GLY A 157 -3.06 -20.84 -6.30
N VAL A 158 -2.71 -19.79 -5.56
CA VAL A 158 -2.75 -18.41 -6.06
C VAL A 158 -1.33 -17.92 -6.35
N LYS A 159 -1.12 -17.33 -7.54
CA LYS A 159 0.14 -16.65 -7.89
C LYS A 159 0.46 -15.61 -6.81
N ASP A 160 1.63 -15.73 -6.20
CA ASP A 160 2.06 -14.85 -5.12
C ASP A 160 2.44 -13.47 -5.68
N VAL A 161 1.47 -12.55 -5.69
CA VAL A 161 1.70 -11.13 -6.00
C VAL A 161 2.25 -10.37 -4.79
N ASP A 162 2.26 -10.98 -3.60
CA ASP A 162 2.67 -10.31 -2.38
C ASP A 162 4.20 -10.20 -2.27
N VAL A 163 4.97 -11.18 -2.76
CA VAL A 163 6.44 -11.08 -2.87
C VAL A 163 6.88 -9.89 -3.75
N PRO A 164 6.45 -9.76 -5.02
CA PRO A 164 6.86 -8.64 -5.85
C PRO A 164 6.34 -7.29 -5.34
N ASP A 165 5.12 -7.24 -4.79
CA ASP A 165 4.59 -6.01 -4.19
C ASP A 165 5.39 -5.60 -2.94
N ALA A 166 5.83 -6.54 -2.10
CA ALA A 166 6.66 -6.27 -0.93
C ALA A 166 8.04 -5.72 -1.34
N ALA A 167 8.66 -6.33 -2.36
CA ALA A 167 9.95 -5.85 -2.88
C ALA A 167 9.83 -4.43 -3.48
N ALA A 168 8.73 -4.15 -4.19
CA ALA A 168 8.49 -2.82 -4.74
C ALA A 168 8.25 -1.77 -3.63
N LEU A 169 7.58 -2.13 -2.53
CA LEU A 169 7.45 -1.27 -1.35
C LEU A 169 8.80 -0.98 -0.70
N VAL A 170 9.66 -1.98 -0.54
CA VAL A 170 11.03 -1.79 -0.02
C VAL A 170 11.80 -0.80 -0.91
N ARG A 171 11.62 -0.89 -2.23
CA ARG A 171 12.26 0.04 -3.18
C ARG A 171 11.70 1.46 -3.04
N LEU A 172 10.39 1.59 -2.81
CA LEU A 172 9.74 2.89 -2.60
C LEU A 172 10.16 3.53 -1.26
N MET A 173 10.44 2.72 -0.23
CA MET A 173 10.88 3.19 1.08
C MET A 173 12.33 3.68 1.11
N ARG A 174 13.15 3.30 0.12
CA ARG A 174 14.59 3.63 0.05
C ARG A 174 14.84 4.73 -0.98
N ALA A 175 15.59 5.77 -0.60
CA ALA A 175 16.17 6.65 -1.60
C ALA A 175 17.35 5.95 -2.30
N PRO A 176 17.70 6.33 -3.54
CA PRO A 176 18.90 5.83 -4.20
C PRO A 176 20.15 6.09 -3.33
N GLY A 177 20.85 5.02 -2.98
CA GLY A 177 22.05 5.07 -2.13
C GLY A 177 21.79 4.91 -0.63
N ASP A 178 20.54 4.88 -0.18
CA ASP A 178 20.23 4.55 1.21
C ASP A 178 20.64 3.10 1.53
N PRO A 179 21.00 2.82 2.80
CA PRO A 179 21.24 1.46 3.24
C PRO A 179 19.99 0.57 3.01
N PRO A 180 20.18 -0.76 2.92
CA PRO A 180 19.06 -1.69 2.88
C PRO A 180 18.15 -1.54 4.09
N VAL A 181 16.87 -1.87 3.94
CA VAL A 181 15.97 -1.99 5.09
C VAL A 181 16.45 -3.16 5.96
N SER A 182 16.57 -2.94 7.26
CA SER A 182 17.11 -3.99 8.14
C SER A 182 16.10 -5.12 8.35
N PHE A 183 16.63 -6.34 8.46
CA PHE A 183 15.84 -7.52 8.80
C PHE A 183 15.11 -7.35 10.14
N GLN A 184 15.82 -6.78 11.13
CA GLN A 184 15.27 -6.49 12.44
C GLN A 184 14.08 -5.51 12.36
N TYR A 185 14.21 -4.44 11.58
CA TYR A 185 13.11 -3.48 11.41
C TYR A 185 11.85 -4.14 10.89
N ILE A 186 11.96 -5.03 9.88
CA ILE A 186 10.80 -5.74 9.31
C ILE A 186 10.17 -6.71 10.31
N ARG A 187 11.00 -7.42 11.11
CA ARG A 187 10.51 -8.32 12.18
C ARG A 187 9.70 -7.58 13.24
N GLU A 188 10.05 -6.33 13.53
CA GLU A 188 9.43 -5.51 14.57
C GLU A 188 8.13 -4.82 14.10
N LEU A 189 7.79 -4.88 12.80
CA LEU A 189 6.56 -4.29 12.27
C LEU A 189 5.31 -4.96 12.86
N ASN A 190 4.55 -4.17 13.62
CA ASN A 190 3.32 -4.63 14.28
C ASN A 190 2.40 -3.46 14.63
N LEU A 191 1.78 -2.83 13.62
CA LEU A 191 0.93 -1.64 13.84
C LEU A 191 -0.16 -1.88 14.91
N ASN A 192 -0.84 -3.03 14.85
CA ASN A 192 -1.93 -3.34 15.76
C ASN A 192 -1.44 -3.78 17.15
N GLY A 193 -0.23 -4.32 17.26
CA GLY A 193 0.39 -4.75 18.52
C GLY A 193 0.07 -6.20 18.93
N PHE A 194 -0.78 -6.91 18.20
CA PHE A 194 -1.22 -8.28 18.55
C PHE A 194 -1.13 -9.28 17.39
N ASP A 195 -0.59 -8.87 16.24
CA ASP A 195 -0.54 -9.73 15.06
C ASP A 195 0.75 -10.57 15.03
N VAL A 196 0.69 -11.81 14.53
CA VAL A 196 1.84 -12.76 14.43
C VAL A 196 2.93 -12.21 13.49
N PRO A 197 4.12 -11.80 13.99
CA PRO A 197 5.13 -11.08 13.21
C PRO A 197 5.50 -11.75 11.87
N PRO A 198 5.98 -10.97 10.88
CA PRO A 198 6.59 -11.51 9.68
C PRO A 198 7.60 -12.62 10.00
N SER A 199 7.53 -13.76 9.31
CA SER A 199 8.49 -14.85 9.50
C SER A 199 9.80 -14.56 8.77
N ASP A 200 10.90 -15.08 9.29
CA ASP A 200 12.23 -14.90 8.69
C ASP A 200 12.27 -15.42 7.26
N GLU A 201 11.60 -16.53 6.97
CA GLU A 201 11.53 -17.11 5.62
C GLU A 201 10.84 -16.17 4.63
N ALA A 202 9.79 -15.47 5.06
CA ALA A 202 9.11 -14.50 4.20
C ALA A 202 10.00 -13.28 3.90
N ILE A 203 10.76 -12.82 4.90
CA ILE A 203 11.69 -11.71 4.72
C ILE A 203 12.84 -12.13 3.79
N VAL A 204 13.41 -13.33 3.95
CA VAL A 204 14.42 -13.88 3.02
C VAL A 204 13.86 -13.97 1.61
N GLU A 205 12.66 -14.51 1.44
CA GLU A 205 12.02 -14.68 0.13
C GLU A 205 11.84 -13.35 -0.61
N VAL A 206 11.41 -12.30 0.10
CA VAL A 206 11.31 -10.94 -0.48
C VAL A 206 12.69 -10.34 -0.74
N ALA A 207 13.67 -10.54 0.14
CA ALA A 207 15.03 -10.03 -0.03
C ALA A 207 15.71 -10.62 -1.27
N GLU A 208 15.58 -11.94 -1.49
CA GLU A 208 16.09 -12.64 -2.66
C GLU A 208 15.42 -12.15 -3.94
N TYR A 209 14.09 -12.05 -3.93
CA TYR A 209 13.35 -11.50 -5.08
C TYR A 209 13.81 -10.07 -5.40
N TYR A 210 13.96 -9.22 -4.38
CA TYR A 210 14.41 -7.84 -4.55
C TYR A 210 15.77 -7.80 -5.24
N ALA A 211 16.74 -8.56 -4.73
CA ALA A 211 18.09 -8.60 -5.28
C ALA A 211 18.11 -9.06 -6.73
N GLN A 212 17.30 -10.07 -7.06
CA GLN A 212 17.16 -10.55 -8.43
C GLN A 212 16.48 -9.51 -9.35
N ALA A 213 15.45 -8.83 -8.86
CA ALA A 213 14.66 -7.90 -9.66
C ALA A 213 15.35 -6.56 -9.92
N TYR A 214 16.16 -6.09 -8.96
CA TYR A 214 16.73 -4.73 -8.99
C TYR A 214 18.25 -4.69 -9.04
N GLY A 215 18.93 -5.82 -8.87
CA GLY A 215 20.40 -5.88 -8.97
C GLY A 215 21.14 -5.17 -7.83
N GLU A 216 20.47 -4.95 -6.69
CA GLU A 216 21.07 -4.40 -5.47
C GLU A 216 20.45 -5.06 -4.22
N VAL A 217 21.08 -4.90 -3.04
CA VAL A 217 20.53 -5.42 -1.77
C VAL A 217 19.50 -4.44 -1.22
N GLY A 218 18.22 -4.82 -1.18
CA GLY A 218 17.15 -3.99 -0.63
C GLY A 218 16.80 -4.27 0.82
N ILE A 219 17.03 -5.50 1.28
CA ILE A 219 16.81 -5.95 2.66
C ILE A 219 18.07 -6.68 3.09
N ALA A 220 18.58 -6.39 4.28
CA ALA A 220 19.76 -7.07 4.80
C ALA A 220 19.72 -7.24 6.32
N ASP A 221 20.43 -8.26 6.80
CA ASP A 221 20.82 -8.31 8.19
C ASP A 221 21.97 -7.31 8.43
N MET A 222 21.78 -6.45 9.43
CA MET A 222 22.68 -5.34 9.73
C MET A 222 23.53 -5.72 10.93
N VAL A 223 24.85 -5.68 10.77
CA VAL A 223 25.80 -5.99 11.85
C VAL A 223 26.51 -4.72 12.26
N ARG A 224 26.49 -4.42 13.56
CA ARG A 224 27.30 -3.33 14.12
C ARG A 224 28.72 -3.83 14.34
N ASP A 225 29.67 -3.16 13.71
CA ASP A 225 31.08 -3.45 13.88
C ASP A 225 31.59 -2.90 15.21
N ALA A 226 32.25 -3.75 16.00
CA ALA A 226 32.66 -3.42 17.36
C ALA A 226 33.83 -2.41 17.40
N GLU A 227 34.70 -2.41 16.39
CA GLU A 227 35.88 -1.55 16.34
C GLU A 227 35.54 -0.14 15.85
N THR A 228 34.74 -0.05 14.80
CA THR A 228 34.39 1.23 14.17
C THR A 228 33.07 1.82 14.68
N GLY A 229 32.25 1.01 15.35
CA GLY A 229 30.90 1.39 15.81
C GLY A 229 29.87 1.57 14.70
N ARG A 230 30.26 1.36 13.43
CA ARG A 230 29.44 1.55 12.22
C ARG A 230 28.65 0.29 11.88
N TRP A 231 27.55 0.47 11.15
CA TRP A 231 26.76 -0.64 10.63
C TRP A 231 27.32 -1.11 9.29
N LYS A 232 27.27 -2.42 9.06
CA LYS A 232 27.64 -3.06 7.80
C LYS A 232 26.68 -4.20 7.46
N TYR A 233 26.59 -4.52 6.17
CA TYR A 233 25.77 -5.60 5.65
C TYR A 233 26.49 -6.37 4.56
N LYS A 234 25.93 -7.51 4.16
CA LYS A 234 26.45 -8.30 3.04
C LYS A 234 25.87 -7.81 1.71
N GLY A 235 26.75 -7.40 0.80
CA GLY A 235 26.42 -7.05 -0.58
C GLY A 235 26.00 -8.26 -1.41
N ILE A 236 25.62 -8.04 -2.68
CA ILE A 236 25.25 -9.11 -3.63
C ILE A 236 26.38 -10.13 -3.83
N ASP A 237 27.61 -9.64 -3.86
CA ASP A 237 28.84 -10.42 -3.96
C ASP A 237 29.24 -11.10 -2.64
N LYS A 238 28.44 -10.94 -1.58
CA LYS A 238 28.70 -11.41 -0.21
C LYS A 238 29.90 -10.74 0.44
N GLU A 239 30.36 -9.60 -0.07
CA GLU A 239 31.33 -8.75 0.58
C GLU A 239 30.67 -7.83 1.61
N TRP A 240 31.46 -7.32 2.56
CA TRP A 240 30.96 -6.38 3.55
C TRP A 240 30.87 -4.97 2.97
N VAL A 241 29.68 -4.36 3.06
CA VAL A 241 29.41 -2.98 2.67
C VAL A 241 29.07 -2.18 3.92
N TRP A 242 29.65 -1.00 4.06
CA TRP A 242 29.41 -0.10 5.18
C TRP A 242 28.23 0.83 4.90
N CYS A 243 27.41 1.07 5.92
CA CYS A 243 26.37 2.09 5.89
C CYS A 243 26.94 3.49 6.19
#